data_AF-A0A5P9C8K9-F1
#
_entry.id   AF-A0A5P9C8K9-F1
#
_cell.length_a   1.000
_cell.length_b   1.000
_cell.length_c   1.000
_cell.angle_alpha   90.00
_cell.angle_beta   90.00
_cell.angle_gamma   90.00
#
_symmetry.space_group_name_H-M   'P 1'
#
loop_
_entity.id
_entity.type
_entity.pdbx_description
1 polymer ?
#
loop_
_entity_poly.entity_id
_entity_poly.type
_entity_poly.pdbx_seq_one_letter_code
_entity_poly.pdbx_strand_id
1 'polypeptide(L)'
;MQVDVALIAALHDQGFEIAVETNGTIPAPPGIDWICVSPKAGADWVQRSGHELKLVYPQPGLLPDAISDSDFQYNLLQPMDGPMQKQNTRSAIAYCQANTKWRLSVQTHKILEIR
;
A
#
# COMPACT_ATOMS: atom_id res chain seq x y z
N MET A 1 15.32 6.68 -0.10
CA MET A 1 14.44 6.09 0.93
C MET A 1 15.04 6.47 2.28
N GLN A 2 14.22 6.79 3.28
CA GLN A 2 14.70 7.31 4.57
C GLN A 2 15.18 6.23 5.55
N VAL A 3 14.77 4.97 5.34
CA VAL A 3 15.20 3.81 6.11
C VAL A 3 16.42 3.17 5.44
N ASP A 4 17.45 2.88 6.23
CA ASP A 4 18.66 2.20 5.79
C ASP A 4 18.98 0.98 6.66
N VAL A 5 20.01 0.22 6.29
CA VAL A 5 20.41 -1.02 6.95
C VAL A 5 20.87 -0.77 8.40
N ALA A 6 21.50 0.36 8.69
CA ALA A 6 21.99 0.67 10.02
C ALA A 6 20.83 0.95 10.99
N LEU A 7 19.82 1.69 10.54
CA LEU A 7 18.59 1.92 11.31
C LEU A 7 17.81 0.62 11.52
N ILE A 8 17.69 -0.22 10.49
CA ILE A 8 17.02 -1.52 10.59
C ILE A 8 17.68 -2.37 11.68
N ALA A 9 19.01 -2.52 11.63
CA ALA A 9 19.74 -3.29 12.62
C ALA A 9 19.57 -2.72 14.03
N ALA A 10 19.66 -1.39 14.20
CA ALA A 10 19.50 -0.76 15.51
C ALA A 10 18.10 -0.97 16.11
N LEU A 11 17.04 -0.95 15.28
CA LEU A 11 15.67 -1.21 15.73
C LEU A 11 15.47 -2.70 16.08
N HIS A 12 16.01 -3.60 15.27
CA HIS A 12 16.00 -5.04 15.54
C HIS A 12 16.77 -5.40 16.82
N ASP A 13 17.90 -4.76 17.10
CA ASP A 13 18.66 -4.92 18.34
C ASP A 13 17.86 -4.50 19.58
N GLN A 14 16.85 -3.63 19.40
CA GLN A 14 15.90 -3.25 20.45
C GLN A 14 14.63 -4.12 20.46
N GLY A 15 14.55 -5.15 19.60
CA GLY A 15 13.43 -6.09 19.52
C GLY A 15 12.19 -5.56 18.80
N PHE A 16 12.33 -4.51 17.99
CA PHE A 16 11.22 -4.02 17.17
C PHE A 16 11.03 -4.86 15.90
N GLU A 17 9.78 -4.97 15.46
CA GLU A 17 9.45 -5.34 14.09
C GLU A 17 9.27 -4.05 13.26
N ILE A 18 9.70 -4.09 12.00
CA ILE A 18 9.75 -2.92 11.12
C ILE A 18 8.79 -3.13 9.95
N ALA A 19 7.76 -2.29 9.92
CA ALA A 19 6.90 -2.13 8.76
C ALA A 19 7.21 -0.82 8.04
N VAL A 20 7.21 -0.83 6.71
CA VAL A 20 7.31 0.40 5.90
C VAL A 20 6.12 0.57 4.96
N GLU A 21 5.74 1.84 4.79
CA GLU A 21 4.77 2.31 3.81
C GLU A 21 5.54 3.11 2.75
N THR A 22 5.56 2.64 1.51
CA THR A 22 6.34 3.26 0.43
C THR A 22 5.50 3.46 -0.83
N ASN A 23 5.84 4.47 -1.64
CA ASN A 23 5.29 4.61 -2.99
C ASN A 23 5.91 3.64 -4.00
N GLY A 24 6.97 2.91 -3.60
CA GLY A 24 7.64 1.90 -4.40
C GLY A 24 8.56 2.43 -5.51
N THR A 25 8.89 3.73 -5.50
CA THR A 25 9.82 4.32 -6.49
C THR A 25 11.29 4.06 -6.17
N ILE A 26 11.58 3.46 -5.02
CA ILE A 26 12.92 3.08 -4.56
C ILE A 26 12.81 1.66 -3.99
N PRO A 27 13.74 0.75 -4.31
CA PRO A 27 13.78 -0.58 -3.71
C PRO A 27 13.95 -0.52 -2.19
N ALA A 28 13.19 -1.33 -1.46
CA ALA A 28 13.32 -1.49 0.00
C ALA A 28 14.69 -2.09 0.37
N PRO A 29 15.33 -1.69 1.50
CA PRO A 29 16.56 -2.33 1.94
C PRO A 29 16.21 -3.74 2.45
N PRO A 30 17.18 -4.68 2.44
CA PRO A 30 16.99 -5.97 3.08
C PRO A 30 16.78 -5.80 4.58
N GLY A 31 16.05 -6.74 5.20
CA GLY A 31 15.82 -6.78 6.64
C GLY A 31 14.55 -6.06 7.12
N ILE A 32 13.73 -5.50 6.24
CA ILE A 32 12.39 -5.02 6.63
C ILE A 32 11.44 -6.20 6.77
N ASP A 33 10.73 -6.26 7.91
CA ASP A 33 9.81 -7.36 8.25
C ASP A 33 8.49 -7.28 7.48
N TRP A 34 7.99 -6.07 7.21
CA TRP A 34 6.76 -5.87 6.44
C TRP A 34 6.84 -4.71 5.45
N ILE A 35 6.51 -4.96 4.19
CA ILE A 35 6.59 -3.96 3.13
C ILE A 35 5.19 -3.77 2.53
N CYS A 36 4.62 -2.59 2.78
CA CYS A 36 3.40 -2.13 2.13
C CYS A 36 3.76 -1.14 1.02
N VAL A 37 3.44 -1.48 -0.22
CA VAL A 37 3.69 -0.64 -1.40
C VAL A 37 2.36 -0.06 -1.88
N SER A 38 2.31 1.26 -1.97
CA SER A 38 1.19 1.99 -2.54
C SER A 38 1.69 2.76 -3.77
N PRO A 39 1.71 2.15 -4.97
CA PRO A 39 2.19 2.82 -6.16
C PRO A 39 1.32 4.04 -6.51
N LYS A 40 1.88 4.95 -7.32
CA LYS A 40 1.23 6.19 -7.71
C LYS A 40 1.24 6.30 -9.23
N ALA A 41 0.07 6.58 -9.82
CA ALA A 41 -0.02 6.84 -11.25
C ALA A 41 1.00 7.89 -11.71
N GLY A 42 1.70 7.59 -12.80
CA GLY A 42 2.74 8.46 -13.37
C GLY A 42 4.11 8.42 -12.68
N ALA A 43 4.26 7.67 -11.58
CA ALA A 43 5.56 7.44 -10.94
C ALA A 43 6.17 6.12 -11.39
N ASP A 44 7.50 6.04 -11.41
CA ASP A 44 8.22 4.80 -11.71
C ASP A 44 8.07 3.81 -10.56
N TRP A 45 7.43 2.68 -10.81
CA TRP A 45 7.15 1.67 -9.78
C TRP A 45 8.11 0.48 -9.91
N VAL A 46 9.19 0.54 -9.11
CA VAL A 46 10.30 -0.41 -9.16
C VAL A 46 10.22 -1.50 -8.07
N GLN A 47 9.67 -1.20 -6.89
CA GLN A 47 9.43 -2.20 -5.84
C GLN A 47 8.16 -3.02 -6.18
N ARG A 48 8.32 -4.02 -7.04
CA ARG A 48 7.23 -4.88 -7.57
C ARG A 48 6.90 -6.09 -6.68
N SER A 49 7.53 -6.20 -5.52
CA SER A 49 7.26 -7.27 -4.56
C SER A 49 7.17 -6.78 -3.12
N GLY A 50 6.54 -7.56 -2.24
CA GLY A 50 6.41 -7.24 -0.83
C GLY A 50 5.29 -8.01 -0.15
N HIS A 51 4.82 -7.48 0.98
CA HIS A 51 3.76 -8.11 1.76
C HIS A 51 2.39 -7.63 1.27
N GLU A 52 2.22 -6.32 1.13
CA GLU A 52 0.96 -5.72 0.70
C GLU A 52 1.14 -4.79 -0.49
N LEU A 53 0.31 -4.98 -1.52
CA LEU A 53 0.03 -3.96 -2.52
C LEU A 53 -1.23 -3.21 -2.10
N LYS A 54 -1.08 -1.96 -1.66
CA LYS A 54 -2.20 -1.09 -1.24
C LYS A 54 -2.46 0.01 -2.26
N LEU A 55 -3.28 -0.30 -3.25
CA LEU A 55 -3.61 0.61 -4.33
C LEU A 55 -4.67 1.63 -3.88
N VAL A 56 -4.37 2.92 -4.03
CA VAL A 56 -5.35 3.98 -3.81
C VAL A 56 -6.37 3.95 -4.94
N TYR A 57 -7.67 3.95 -4.61
CA TYR A 57 -8.74 3.73 -5.57
C TYR A 57 -9.88 4.76 -5.44
N PRO A 58 -10.38 5.32 -6.55
CA PRO A 58 -9.84 5.21 -7.91
C PRO A 58 -8.61 6.11 -8.08
N GLN A 59 -7.62 5.67 -8.86
CA GLN A 59 -6.52 6.51 -9.30
C GLN A 59 -6.47 6.49 -10.85
N PRO A 60 -6.84 7.59 -11.52
CA PRO A 60 -6.72 7.68 -12.97
C PRO A 60 -5.28 7.38 -13.42
N GLY A 61 -5.12 6.52 -14.41
CA GLY A 61 -3.80 6.07 -14.89
C GLY A 61 -3.16 4.93 -14.10
N LEU A 62 -3.75 4.49 -12.98
CA LEU A 62 -3.33 3.29 -12.24
C LEU A 62 -4.53 2.61 -11.58
N LEU A 63 -5.31 1.90 -12.39
CA LEU A 63 -6.42 1.07 -11.94
C LEU A 63 -5.94 -0.36 -11.66
N PRO A 64 -6.71 -1.17 -10.92
CA PRO A 64 -6.35 -2.55 -10.60
C PRO A 64 -5.96 -3.40 -11.82
N ASP A 65 -6.63 -3.19 -12.95
CA ASP A 65 -6.43 -3.94 -14.18
C ASP A 65 -5.10 -3.60 -14.88
N ALA A 66 -4.47 -2.46 -14.53
CA ALA A 66 -3.15 -2.07 -15.01
C ALA A 66 -2.01 -2.71 -14.21
N ILE A 67 -2.31 -3.45 -13.14
CA ILE A 67 -1.32 -4.14 -12.33
C ILE A 67 -0.99 -5.50 -12.97
N SER A 68 0.13 -5.55 -13.68
CA SER A 68 0.75 -6.79 -14.15
C SER A 68 2.04 -7.09 -13.37
N ASP A 69 2.40 -8.38 -13.31
CA ASP A 69 3.72 -8.86 -12.88
C ASP A 69 4.21 -8.26 -11.55
N SER A 70 3.46 -8.52 -10.48
CA SER A 70 3.78 -8.09 -9.12
C SER A 70 3.64 -9.24 -8.13
N ASP A 71 4.57 -9.35 -7.19
CA ASP A 71 4.65 -10.44 -6.21
C ASP A 71 4.32 -9.94 -4.79
N PHE A 72 3.02 -9.91 -4.49
CA PHE A 72 2.49 -9.48 -3.20
C PHE A 72 1.55 -10.51 -2.59
N GLN A 73 1.66 -10.69 -1.27
CA GLN A 73 0.82 -11.62 -0.51
C GLN A 73 -0.63 -11.12 -0.44
N TYR A 74 -0.82 -9.81 -0.28
CA TYR A 74 -2.14 -9.17 -0.19
C TYR A 74 -2.30 -8.07 -1.25
N ASN A 75 -3.44 -8.07 -1.92
CA ASN A 75 -3.85 -7.01 -2.84
C ASN A 75 -5.02 -6.24 -2.21
N LEU A 76 -4.81 -4.96 -1.93
CA LEU A 76 -5.70 -4.12 -1.16
C LEU A 76 -6.13 -2.90 -1.97
N LEU A 77 -7.42 -2.58 -1.98
CA LEU A 77 -7.93 -1.29 -2.44
C LEU A 77 -8.21 -0.38 -1.26
N GLN A 78 -7.56 0.78 -1.24
CA GLN A 78 -7.82 1.83 -0.28
C GLN A 78 -8.59 2.97 -0.94
N PRO A 79 -9.82 3.30 -0.49
CA PRO A 79 -10.55 4.43 -1.01
C PRO A 79 -9.72 5.72 -0.93
N MET A 80 -9.62 6.44 -2.05
CA MET A 80 -8.99 7.75 -2.08
C MET A 80 -9.77 8.70 -1.18
N ASP A 81 -9.07 9.32 -0.25
CA ASP A 81 -9.63 10.33 0.63
C ASP A 81 -9.89 11.65 -0.10
N GLY A 82 -10.70 12.52 0.52
CA GLY A 82 -11.03 13.84 -0.02
C GLY A 82 -12.53 14.03 -0.25
N PRO A 83 -12.95 15.03 -1.05
CA PRO A 83 -14.37 15.38 -1.23
C PRO A 83 -15.25 14.21 -1.70
N MET A 84 -14.65 13.26 -2.43
CA MET A 84 -15.33 12.12 -3.03
C MET A 84 -15.23 10.84 -2.19
N GLN A 85 -14.72 10.90 -0.95
CA GLN A 85 -14.44 9.73 -0.12
C GLN A 85 -15.62 8.74 -0.04
N LYS A 86 -16.85 9.22 0.24
CA LYS A 86 -18.04 8.36 0.32
C LYS A 86 -18.35 7.62 -0.98
N GLN A 87 -18.07 8.25 -2.12
CA GLN A 87 -18.25 7.62 -3.43
C GLN A 87 -17.11 6.63 -3.70
N ASN A 88 -15.87 7.03 -3.46
CA ASN A 88 -14.69 6.19 -3.64
C ASN A 88 -14.77 4.91 -2.80
N THR A 89 -15.26 5.01 -1.56
CA THR A 89 -15.49 3.84 -0.69
C THR A 89 -16.51 2.88 -1.28
N ARG A 90 -17.64 3.38 -1.78
CA ARG A 90 -18.65 2.53 -2.42
C ARG A 90 -18.12 1.86 -3.67
N SER A 91 -17.36 2.59 -4.50
CA SER A 91 -16.75 2.04 -5.70
C SER A 91 -15.68 1.00 -5.39
N ALA A 92 -14.86 1.20 -4.35
CA ALA A 92 -13.86 0.21 -3.91
C ALA A 92 -14.52 -1.06 -3.37
N ILE A 93 -15.59 -0.92 -2.58
CA ILE A 93 -16.39 -2.06 -2.09
C ILE A 93 -16.94 -2.87 -3.27
N ALA A 94 -17.59 -2.20 -4.22
CA ALA A 94 -18.17 -2.85 -5.39
C ALA A 94 -17.10 -3.59 -6.21
N TYR A 95 -15.91 -2.99 -6.38
CA TYR A 95 -14.80 -3.64 -7.08
C TYR A 95 -14.32 -4.89 -6.35
N CYS A 96 -14.04 -4.82 -5.04
CA CYS A 96 -13.61 -5.98 -4.25
C CYS A 96 -14.65 -7.11 -4.20
N GLN A 97 -15.95 -6.76 -4.21
CA GLN A 97 -17.04 -7.74 -4.28
C GLN A 97 -17.08 -8.46 -5.64
N ALA A 98 -16.79 -7.74 -6.73
CA ALA A 98 -16.74 -8.31 -8.07
C ALA A 98 -15.42 -9.04 -8.38
N ASN A 99 -14.33 -8.70 -7.67
CA ASN A 99 -12.99 -9.25 -7.88
C ASN A 99 -12.34 -9.63 -6.54
N THR A 100 -12.48 -10.90 -6.17
CA THR A 100 -12.06 -11.45 -4.87
C THR A 100 -10.55 -11.52 -4.67
N LYS A 101 -9.74 -11.26 -5.72
CA LYS A 101 -8.29 -11.02 -5.57
C LYS A 101 -8.03 -9.83 -4.64
N TRP A 102 -8.92 -8.83 -4.67
CA TRP A 102 -8.76 -7.58 -3.93
C TRP A 102 -9.57 -7.57 -2.65
N ARG A 103 -8.98 -7.02 -1.59
CA ARG A 103 -9.64 -6.77 -0.31
C ARG A 103 -9.71 -5.28 -0.03
N LEU A 104 -10.70 -4.85 0.74
CA LEU A 104 -10.84 -3.44 1.12
C LEU A 104 -9.87 -3.11 2.27
N SER A 105 -9.12 -2.01 2.15
CA SER A 105 -8.35 -1.39 3.22
C SER A 105 -8.94 -0.02 3.53
N VAL A 106 -9.37 0.20 4.77
CA VAL A 106 -10.01 1.46 5.19
C VAL A 106 -9.09 2.26 6.11
N GLN A 107 -9.13 3.57 6.00
CA GLN A 107 -8.37 4.48 6.86
C GLN A 107 -9.07 4.62 8.23
N THR A 108 -9.05 3.56 9.03
CA THR A 108 -9.74 3.46 10.33
C THR A 108 -9.40 4.62 11.27
N HIS A 109 -8.15 5.07 11.29
CA HIS A 109 -7.71 6.21 12.11
C HIS A 109 -8.52 7.49 11.85
N LYS A 110 -8.98 7.74 10.60
CA LYS A 110 -9.82 8.90 10.27
C LYS A 110 -11.26 8.73 10.76
N ILE A 111 -11.76 7.50 10.78
CA ILE A 111 -13.09 7.18 11.29
C ILE A 111 -13.10 7.28 12.83
N LEU A 112 -12.00 6.87 13.45
CA LEU A 112 -11.80 6.89 14.90
C LEU A 112 -11.27 8.23 15.43
N GLU A 113 -10.95 9.17 14.53
CA GLU A 113 -10.39 10.49 14.85
C GLU A 113 -9.10 10.46 15.69
N ILE A 114 -8.22 9.48 15.41
CA ILE A 114 -6.89 9.35 16.01
C ILE A 114 -5.79 9.74 15.02
N ARG A 115 -4.68 10.27 15.54
CA ARG A 115 -3.50 10.70 14.77
C ARG A 115 -2.27 9.95 15.21
#